data_AF-A0A8E2D3A2-F1
#
_entry.id   AF-A0A8E2D3A2-F1
#
_cell.length_a   1.000
_cell.length_b   1.000
_cell.length_c   1.000
_cell.angle_alpha   90.00
_cell.angle_beta   90.00
_cell.angle_gamma   90.00
#
_symmetry.space_group_name_H-M   'P 1'
#
loop_
_entity.id
_entity.type
_entity.pdbx_description
1 polymer ?
#
loop_
_entity_poly.entity_id
_entity_poly.type
_entity_poly.pdbx_seq_one_letter_code
_entity_poly.pdbx_strand_id
1 'polypeptide(L)'
;MYINAIGYYRREDCLKNNIKHEMQTREEDIRSYHNAIIHSLPHLPYDLTAIDLIIFMSDTGADEILCFIKKEFKSLNINILTALSDSTIINSIELINSYFLSKLSNKALLIYVAEEVVTCFFSNEKVAAKEGRVISISHAPIEHKRSRFLYMSYANSMLEMNGYFLSDLSYLIFNDSTDKVIRNAINSLNIPEDKVLVNTDKPISKPIDSFLALAQNYKNFKTNDLIYILVFRERILMGSFLLEIE
;
A
#
# COMPACT_ATOMS: atom_id res chain seq x y z
N MET A 1 3.46 -15.12 -2.78
CA MET A 1 3.26 -14.04 -1.79
C MET A 1 1.78 -13.68 -1.75
N TYR A 2 1.26 -13.47 -0.55
CA TYR A 2 -0.13 -13.13 -0.29
C TYR A 2 -0.22 -11.89 0.59
N ILE A 3 -1.19 -11.02 0.35
CA ILE A 3 -1.64 -9.96 1.28
C ILE A 3 -2.76 -10.57 2.12
N ASN A 4 -2.47 -10.91 3.37
CA ASN A 4 -3.44 -11.60 4.24
C ASN A 4 -4.37 -10.62 4.94
N ALA A 5 -3.86 -9.43 5.22
CA ALA A 5 -4.62 -8.38 5.85
C ALA A 5 -4.02 -7.02 5.50
N ILE A 6 -4.90 -6.03 5.40
CA ILE A 6 -4.53 -4.64 5.23
C ILE A 6 -5.41 -3.80 6.15
N GLY A 7 -4.82 -2.82 6.79
CA GLY A 7 -5.56 -1.88 7.62
C GLY A 7 -5.03 -0.47 7.47
N TYR A 8 -5.86 0.46 7.92
CA TYR A 8 -5.54 1.87 7.89
C TYR A 8 -6.10 2.56 9.12
N TYR A 9 -5.50 3.69 9.47
CA TYR A 9 -6.02 4.56 10.51
C TYR A 9 -5.62 6.01 10.23
N ARG A 10 -6.51 6.96 10.50
CA ARG A 10 -6.20 8.38 10.35
C ARG A 10 -5.56 8.89 11.62
N ARG A 11 -4.43 9.58 11.51
CA ARG A 11 -3.81 10.21 12.68
C ARG A 11 -4.73 11.23 13.34
N GLU A 12 -5.49 11.98 12.54
CA GLU A 12 -6.45 12.99 13.03
C GLU A 12 -7.48 12.38 14.00
N ASP A 13 -7.89 11.13 13.81
CA ASP A 13 -8.83 10.44 14.69
C ASP A 13 -8.23 10.10 16.07
N CYS A 14 -6.89 10.09 16.19
CA CYS A 14 -6.20 9.97 17.48
C CYS A 14 -6.19 11.28 18.27
N LEU A 15 -6.43 12.41 17.61
CA LEU A 15 -6.40 13.75 18.20
C LEU A 15 -7.78 14.07 18.79
N LYS A 16 -8.08 13.52 19.97
CA LYS A 16 -9.30 13.92 20.70
C LYS A 16 -9.21 15.39 21.12
N ASN A 17 -10.24 16.14 20.71
CA ASN A 17 -10.53 17.54 21.01
C ASN A 17 -9.84 18.55 20.09
N ASN A 18 -10.65 19.48 19.58
CA ASN A 18 -10.38 20.70 18.81
C ASN A 18 -9.23 21.61 19.35
N ILE A 19 -8.05 21.06 19.61
CA ILE A 19 -6.83 21.83 19.79
C ILE A 19 -6.35 22.09 18.37
N LYS A 20 -6.57 23.33 17.90
CA LYS A 20 -6.03 23.83 16.65
C LYS A 20 -4.61 23.29 16.44
N HIS A 21 -4.29 22.90 15.21
CA HIS A 21 -2.97 22.46 14.73
C HIS A 21 -1.76 23.33 15.14
N GLU A 22 -1.98 24.47 15.80
CA GLU A 22 -0.98 25.50 16.07
C GLU A 22 -0.07 25.22 17.29
N MET A 23 -0.40 24.28 18.19
CA MET A 23 0.47 23.92 19.32
C MET A 23 0.35 22.45 19.72
N GLN A 24 0.87 21.53 18.92
CA GLN A 24 1.06 20.14 19.32
C GLN A 24 2.51 19.95 19.75
N THR A 25 2.74 19.39 20.94
CA THR A 25 4.10 19.07 21.37
C THR A 25 4.63 17.87 20.57
N ARG A 26 5.95 17.80 20.37
CA ARG A 26 6.61 16.70 19.63
C ARG A 26 6.30 15.32 20.24
N GLU A 27 6.08 15.24 21.55
CA GLU A 27 5.71 13.98 22.22
C GLU A 27 4.26 13.56 21.92
N GLU A 28 3.32 14.51 21.86
CA GLU A 28 1.93 14.23 21.49
C GLU A 28 1.83 13.77 20.03
N ASP A 29 2.66 14.34 19.16
CA ASP A 29 2.80 13.92 17.76
C ASP A 29 3.19 12.43 17.67
N ILE A 30 4.29 12.03 18.32
CA ILE A 30 4.77 10.64 18.34
C ILE A 30 3.72 9.69 18.93
N ARG A 31 3.02 10.09 20.01
CA ARG A 31 1.95 9.28 20.61
C ARG A 31 0.76 9.09 19.67
N SER A 32 0.43 10.10 18.87
CA SER A 32 -0.66 9.99 17.90
C SER A 32 -0.32 8.98 16.79
N TYR A 33 0.92 8.98 16.30
CA TYR A 33 1.41 7.97 15.37
C TYR A 33 1.42 6.56 15.95
N HIS A 34 1.84 6.42 17.21
CA HIS A 34 1.78 5.15 17.91
C HIS A 34 0.36 4.58 17.95
N ASN A 35 -0.61 5.39 18.38
CA ASN A 35 -2.00 4.97 18.43
C ASN A 35 -2.49 4.61 17.02
N ALA A 36 -2.17 5.41 16.02
CA ALA A 36 -2.58 5.13 14.64
C ALA A 36 -1.99 3.80 14.13
N ILE A 37 -0.71 3.49 14.43
CA ILE A 37 -0.12 2.19 14.09
C ILE A 37 -0.90 1.07 14.76
N ILE A 38 -1.11 1.11 16.08
CA ILE A 38 -1.85 0.05 16.80
C ILE A 38 -3.26 -0.14 16.23
N HIS A 39 -4.01 0.94 16.03
CA HIS A 39 -5.37 0.85 15.53
C HIS A 39 -5.44 0.47 14.05
N SER A 40 -4.37 0.73 13.28
CA SER A 40 -4.29 0.31 11.89
C SER A 40 -4.01 -1.18 11.73
N LEU A 41 -3.53 -1.88 12.77
CA LEU A 41 -3.24 -3.32 12.68
C LEU A 41 -4.56 -4.10 12.53
N PRO A 42 -4.86 -4.69 11.36
CA PRO A 42 -5.99 -5.58 11.19
C PRO A 42 -5.91 -6.80 12.11
N HIS A 43 -7.07 -7.44 12.31
CA HIS A 43 -7.11 -8.76 12.91
C HIS A 43 -6.39 -9.75 12.00
N LEU A 44 -5.29 -10.33 12.51
CA LEU A 44 -4.51 -11.33 11.81
C LEU A 44 -5.03 -12.73 12.08
N PRO A 45 -4.88 -13.66 11.14
CA PRO A 45 -5.16 -15.08 11.37
C PRO A 45 -4.07 -15.76 12.24
N TYR A 46 -3.03 -15.03 12.64
CA TYR A 46 -1.89 -15.53 13.44
C TYR A 46 -1.38 -14.46 14.42
N ASP A 47 -0.54 -14.88 15.36
CA ASP A 47 0.09 -13.98 16.33
C ASP A 47 1.14 -13.06 15.68
N LEU A 48 1.23 -11.81 16.15
CA LEU A 48 2.25 -10.85 15.71
C LEU A 48 3.69 -11.38 15.92
N THR A 49 3.91 -12.30 16.86
CA THR A 49 5.21 -12.96 17.08
C THR A 49 5.67 -13.79 15.87
N ALA A 50 4.77 -14.12 14.95
CA ALA A 50 5.10 -14.89 13.75
C ALA A 50 5.74 -14.04 12.64
N ILE A 51 5.75 -12.71 12.77
CA ILE A 51 6.34 -11.78 11.81
C ILE A 51 7.84 -11.78 12.01
N ASP A 52 8.60 -12.04 10.94
CA ASP A 52 10.07 -12.11 10.98
C ASP A 52 10.75 -11.01 10.16
N LEU A 53 9.96 -10.19 9.45
CA LEU A 53 10.41 -9.01 8.71
C LEU A 53 9.43 -7.83 8.89
N ILE A 54 9.96 -6.65 9.19
CA ILE A 54 9.20 -5.40 9.12
C ILE A 54 9.88 -4.47 8.13
N ILE A 55 9.12 -3.94 7.17
CA ILE A 55 9.52 -2.80 6.36
C ILE A 55 8.82 -1.57 6.90
N PHE A 56 9.59 -0.62 7.42
CA PHE A 56 9.07 0.66 7.89
C PHE A 56 9.28 1.75 6.85
N MET A 57 8.21 2.46 6.54
CA MET A 57 8.18 3.62 5.67
C MET A 57 7.57 4.83 6.37
N SER A 58 8.10 6.01 6.10
CA SER A 58 7.55 7.25 6.63
C SER A 58 7.85 8.46 5.76
N ASP A 59 6.89 9.38 5.67
CA ASP A 59 7.07 10.72 5.09
C ASP A 59 7.46 11.77 6.15
N THR A 60 7.36 11.44 7.44
CA THR A 60 7.51 12.40 8.55
C THR A 60 8.15 11.77 9.78
N GLY A 61 9.14 12.43 10.41
CA GLY A 61 9.69 12.00 11.71
C GLY A 61 10.16 10.54 11.75
N ALA A 62 10.81 10.08 10.67
CA ALA A 62 11.13 8.68 10.47
C ALA A 62 11.99 8.09 11.59
N ASP A 63 12.98 8.83 12.09
CA ASP A 63 13.93 8.33 13.08
C ASP A 63 13.29 8.07 14.44
N GLU A 64 12.41 8.94 14.90
CA GLU A 64 11.75 8.82 16.20
C GLU A 64 10.70 7.71 16.19
N ILE A 65 9.89 7.66 15.13
CA ILE A 65 8.86 6.63 14.95
C ILE A 65 9.54 5.26 14.75
N LEU A 66 10.65 5.20 14.01
CA LEU A 66 11.43 3.98 13.85
C LEU A 66 12.04 3.51 15.18
N CYS A 67 12.63 4.42 15.97
CA CYS A 67 13.16 4.06 17.30
C CYS A 67 12.06 3.49 18.18
N PHE A 68 10.85 4.04 18.08
CA PHE A 68 9.68 3.55 18.79
C PHE A 68 9.24 2.16 18.31
N ILE A 69 9.07 1.95 17.01
CA ILE A 69 8.74 0.63 16.44
C ILE A 69 9.80 -0.39 16.86
N LYS A 70 11.09 -0.05 16.78
CA LYS A 70 12.16 -0.93 17.27
C LYS A 70 12.04 -1.27 18.74
N LYS A 71 11.50 -0.37 19.57
CA LYS A 71 11.28 -0.60 21.01
C LYS A 71 10.08 -1.50 21.26
N GLU A 72 8.95 -1.26 20.60
CA GLU A 72 7.74 -2.08 20.72
C GLU A 72 7.96 -3.51 20.24
N PHE A 73 8.62 -3.65 19.08
CA PHE A 73 8.91 -4.96 18.47
C PHE A 73 10.23 -5.57 18.98
N LYS A 74 10.87 -4.97 20.00
CA LYS A 74 12.17 -5.43 20.54
C LYS A 74 12.11 -6.82 21.14
N SER A 75 10.97 -7.17 21.74
CA SER A 75 10.74 -8.48 22.37
C SER A 75 10.59 -9.62 21.34
N LEU A 76 10.37 -9.28 20.07
CA LEU A 76 10.00 -10.23 19.02
C LEU A 76 11.18 -10.64 18.12
N ASN A 77 12.39 -10.08 18.35
CA ASN A 77 13.61 -10.37 17.58
C ASN A 77 13.42 -10.27 16.04
N ILE A 78 12.61 -9.31 15.60
CA ILE A 78 12.21 -9.13 14.20
C ILE A 78 13.26 -8.30 13.46
N ASN A 79 13.57 -8.69 12.21
CA ASN A 79 14.39 -7.87 11.33
C ASN A 79 13.60 -6.65 10.86
N ILE A 80 14.00 -5.45 11.29
CA ILE A 80 13.37 -4.19 10.87
C ILE A 80 14.26 -3.50 9.84
N LEU A 81 13.78 -3.41 8.61
CA LEU A 81 14.39 -2.63 7.53
C LEU A 81 13.63 -1.31 7.36
N THR A 82 14.35 -0.26 6.99
CA THR A 82 13.79 1.09 6.86
C THR A 82 13.90 1.57 5.42
N ALA A 83 12.78 1.98 4.84
CA ALA A 83 12.67 2.60 3.52
C ALA A 83 12.10 4.03 3.68
N LEU A 84 12.86 5.06 3.35
CA LEU A 84 12.58 6.42 3.84
C LEU A 84 11.63 7.27 2.98
N SER A 85 11.02 6.75 1.90
CA SER A 85 10.12 7.59 1.09
C SER A 85 8.95 6.84 0.46
N ASP A 86 7.80 7.50 0.33
CA ASP A 86 6.62 7.09 -0.42
C ASP A 86 6.92 6.47 -1.80
N SER A 87 7.92 7.02 -2.48
CA SER A 87 8.36 6.59 -3.81
C SER A 87 8.92 5.17 -3.88
N THR A 88 9.12 4.54 -2.72
CA THR A 88 9.72 3.21 -2.63
C THR A 88 8.70 2.14 -2.26
N ILE A 89 7.39 2.41 -2.34
CA ILE A 89 6.35 1.43 -1.97
C ILE A 89 6.44 0.15 -2.81
N ILE A 90 6.57 0.27 -4.14
CA ILE A 90 6.73 -0.90 -5.01
C ILE A 90 8.06 -1.62 -4.71
N ASN A 91 9.15 -0.88 -4.55
CA ASN A 91 10.47 -1.44 -4.18
C ASN A 91 10.42 -2.18 -2.83
N SER A 92 9.67 -1.65 -1.86
CA SER A 92 9.51 -2.23 -0.54
C SER A 92 8.78 -3.57 -0.61
N ILE A 93 7.75 -3.64 -1.43
CA ILE A 93 6.98 -4.88 -1.64
C ILE A 93 7.80 -5.90 -2.46
N GLU A 94 8.58 -5.45 -3.44
CA GLU A 94 9.51 -6.32 -4.17
C GLU A 94 10.63 -6.84 -3.26
N LEU A 95 11.10 -6.02 -2.31
CA LEU A 95 12.06 -6.44 -1.29
C LEU A 95 11.47 -7.54 -0.41
N ILE A 96 10.23 -7.37 0.08
CA ILE A 96 9.51 -8.42 0.82
C ILE A 96 9.45 -9.71 -0.01
N ASN A 97 9.03 -9.60 -1.27
CA ASN A 97 8.96 -10.74 -2.17
C ASN A 97 10.33 -11.42 -2.35
N SER A 98 11.41 -10.65 -2.45
CA SER A 98 12.78 -11.17 -2.56
C SER A 98 13.21 -11.93 -1.30
N TYR A 99 12.84 -11.44 -0.12
CA TYR A 99 13.08 -12.16 1.15
C TYR A 99 12.32 -13.47 1.21
N PHE A 100 11.06 -13.50 0.75
CA PHE A 100 10.25 -14.71 0.68
C PHE A 100 10.81 -15.74 -0.31
N LEU A 101 11.18 -15.31 -1.52
CA LEU A 101 11.80 -16.16 -2.53
C LEU A 101 13.15 -16.73 -2.06
N SER A 102 13.90 -15.93 -1.30
CA SER A 102 15.18 -16.33 -0.70
C SER A 102 15.04 -17.15 0.58
N LYS A 103 13.81 -17.39 1.07
CA LYS A 103 13.50 -18.09 2.33
C LYS A 103 14.14 -17.44 3.57
N LEU A 104 14.42 -16.13 3.50
CA LEU A 104 14.97 -15.36 4.62
C LEU A 104 13.88 -14.82 5.55
N SER A 105 12.63 -14.84 5.11
CA SER A 105 11.44 -14.46 5.87
C SER A 105 10.25 -15.26 5.36
N ASN A 106 9.29 -15.54 6.22
CA ASN A 106 8.01 -16.16 5.85
C ASN A 106 6.83 -15.21 6.00
N LYS A 107 6.93 -14.21 6.89
CA LYS A 107 5.83 -13.27 7.19
C LYS A 107 6.39 -11.87 7.40
N ALA A 108 5.89 -10.93 6.61
CA ALA A 108 6.35 -9.56 6.64
C ALA A 108 5.22 -8.59 6.98
N LEU A 109 5.57 -7.52 7.68
CA LEU A 109 4.70 -6.39 7.96
C LEU A 109 5.29 -5.13 7.33
N LEU A 110 4.55 -4.53 6.41
CA LEU A 110 4.83 -3.21 5.89
C LEU A 110 4.04 -2.18 6.70
N ILE A 111 4.74 -1.21 7.29
CA ILE A 111 4.14 -0.10 8.02
C ILE A 111 4.50 1.18 7.29
N TYR A 112 3.52 1.89 6.77
CA TYR A 112 3.70 3.22 6.23
C TYR A 112 3.06 4.26 7.14
N VAL A 113 3.81 5.31 7.45
CA VAL A 113 3.38 6.39 8.36
C VAL A 113 3.44 7.76 7.68
N ALA A 114 2.27 8.37 7.49
CA ALA A 114 2.09 9.77 7.16
C ALA A 114 0.81 10.30 7.84
N GLU A 115 0.10 11.27 7.25
CA GLU A 115 -1.22 11.70 7.75
C GLU A 115 -2.17 10.53 8.02
N GLU A 116 -2.09 9.51 7.17
CA GLU A 116 -2.74 8.22 7.35
C GLU A 116 -1.67 7.14 7.54
N VAL A 117 -1.94 6.22 8.46
CA VAL A 117 -1.11 5.04 8.68
C VAL A 117 -1.74 3.89 7.93
N VAL A 118 -0.95 3.20 7.10
CA VAL A 118 -1.36 2.00 6.37
C VAL A 118 -0.47 0.86 6.78
N THR A 119 -1.06 -0.28 7.14
CA THR A 119 -0.33 -1.51 7.43
C THR A 119 -0.76 -2.61 6.49
N CYS A 120 0.21 -3.30 5.90
CA CYS A 120 -0.03 -4.45 5.01
C CYS A 120 0.74 -5.66 5.54
N PHE A 121 0.02 -6.77 5.71
CA PHE A 121 0.58 -8.03 6.14
C PHE A 121 0.75 -8.96 4.95
N PHE A 122 1.96 -9.48 4.84
CA PHE A 122 2.34 -10.40 3.78
C PHE A 122 2.78 -11.73 4.35
N SER A 123 2.52 -12.79 3.59
CA SER A 123 3.09 -14.11 3.83
C SER A 123 3.51 -14.77 2.52
N ASN A 124 4.44 -15.72 2.64
CA ASN A 124 4.91 -16.47 1.48
C ASN A 124 3.87 -17.48 0.99
N GLU A 125 3.02 -17.97 1.89
CA GLU A 125 2.02 -19.02 1.67
C GLU A 125 0.62 -18.56 2.07
N LYS A 126 -0.40 -19.29 1.64
CA LYS A 126 -1.79 -19.00 1.99
C LYS A 126 -2.05 -19.30 3.46
N VAL A 127 -2.59 -18.33 4.20
CA VAL A 127 -2.83 -18.47 5.66
C VAL A 127 -4.22 -18.02 6.11
N ALA A 128 -4.97 -17.31 5.26
CA ALA A 128 -6.31 -16.84 5.55
C ALA A 128 -7.34 -17.41 4.56
N ALA A 129 -8.61 -17.40 4.97
CA ALA A 129 -9.73 -17.81 4.13
C ALA A 129 -10.05 -16.79 3.02
N LYS A 130 -9.76 -15.50 3.28
CA LYS A 130 -9.87 -14.41 2.30
C LYS A 130 -8.56 -13.62 2.29
N GLU A 131 -7.86 -13.61 1.17
CA GLU A 131 -6.56 -12.93 1.03
C GLU A 131 -6.26 -12.56 -0.42
N GLY A 132 -5.36 -11.60 -0.63
CA GLY A 132 -4.95 -11.19 -1.97
C GLY A 132 -3.71 -11.97 -2.42
N ARG A 133 -3.84 -12.92 -3.33
CA ARG A 133 -2.69 -13.53 -4.00
C ARG A 133 -2.03 -12.50 -4.91
N VAL A 134 -0.76 -12.24 -4.69
CA VAL A 134 0.02 -11.34 -5.54
C VAL A 134 0.44 -12.08 -6.80
N ILE A 135 -0.07 -11.65 -7.95
CA ILE A 135 0.23 -12.22 -9.26
C ILE A 135 1.52 -11.61 -9.81
N SER A 136 1.63 -10.28 -9.78
CA SER A 136 2.77 -9.56 -10.34
C SER A 136 3.09 -8.28 -9.58
N ILE A 137 4.39 -7.97 -9.51
CA ILE A 137 4.96 -6.71 -9.07
C ILE A 137 5.87 -6.26 -10.21
N SER A 138 5.71 -5.03 -10.70
CA SER A 138 6.50 -4.55 -11.83
C SER A 138 6.97 -3.13 -11.61
N HIS A 139 8.24 -2.87 -11.92
CA HIS A 139 8.83 -1.53 -11.90
C HIS A 139 8.75 -0.88 -13.26
N ALA A 140 8.22 0.34 -13.31
CA ALA A 140 8.19 1.10 -14.54
C ALA A 140 9.63 1.50 -14.94
N PRO A 141 10.00 1.40 -16.22
CA PRO A 141 11.32 1.82 -16.67
C PRO A 141 11.55 3.33 -16.42
N ILE A 142 12.75 3.68 -15.98
CA ILE A 142 13.14 5.06 -15.62
C ILE A 142 12.98 6.05 -16.80
N GLU A 143 12.95 5.54 -18.04
CA GLU A 143 12.87 6.33 -19.28
C GLU A 143 11.47 6.85 -19.62
N HIS A 144 10.42 6.45 -18.89
CA HIS A 144 9.05 6.94 -19.12
C HIS A 144 8.82 8.33 -18.48
N LYS A 145 9.69 9.29 -18.80
CA LYS A 145 9.56 10.70 -18.42
C LYS A 145 8.47 11.37 -19.27
N ARG A 146 7.31 11.63 -18.65
CA ARG A 146 6.36 12.74 -18.94
C ARG A 146 5.22 12.55 -19.96
N SER A 147 5.01 11.39 -20.58
CA SER A 147 3.86 11.20 -21.51
C SER A 147 2.75 10.33 -20.93
N ARG A 148 1.51 10.86 -20.89
CA ARG A 148 0.33 10.14 -20.36
C ARG A 148 -0.02 8.88 -21.15
N PHE A 149 0.27 8.87 -22.44
CA PHE A 149 0.03 7.71 -23.30
C PHE A 149 0.97 6.54 -22.99
N LEU A 150 2.17 6.86 -22.49
CA LEU A 150 3.22 5.88 -22.27
C LEU A 150 2.91 4.96 -21.08
N TYR A 151 2.33 5.48 -20.01
CA TYR A 151 1.99 4.65 -18.86
C TYR A 151 0.77 3.77 -19.12
N MET A 152 -0.17 4.18 -19.97
CA MET A 152 -1.31 3.33 -20.36
C MET A 152 -0.87 2.15 -21.21
N SER A 153 0.02 2.40 -22.17
CA SER A 153 0.64 1.32 -22.95
C SER A 153 1.38 0.36 -22.03
N TYR A 154 2.15 0.88 -21.07
CA TYR A 154 2.88 0.04 -20.12
C TYR A 154 1.95 -0.77 -19.21
N ALA A 155 0.90 -0.13 -18.67
CA ALA A 155 -0.10 -0.77 -17.83
C ALA A 155 -0.76 -1.96 -18.54
N ASN A 156 -1.11 -1.80 -19.82
CA ASN A 156 -1.67 -2.87 -20.65
C ASN A 156 -0.64 -3.97 -20.92
N SER A 157 0.57 -3.62 -21.32
CA SER A 157 1.62 -4.61 -21.58
C SER A 157 1.94 -5.45 -20.35
N MET A 158 1.92 -4.88 -19.15
CA MET A 158 2.11 -5.65 -17.91
C MET A 158 0.95 -6.60 -17.63
N LEU A 159 -0.30 -6.24 -17.90
CA LEU A 159 -1.44 -7.16 -17.78
C LEU A 159 -1.31 -8.30 -18.79
N GLU A 160 -1.02 -7.97 -20.05
CA GLU A 160 -0.88 -8.93 -21.14
C GLU A 160 0.27 -9.93 -20.88
N MET A 161 1.40 -9.46 -20.34
CA MET A 161 2.50 -10.33 -19.92
C MET A 161 2.11 -11.32 -18.82
N ASN A 162 1.10 -10.99 -18.01
CA ASN A 162 0.52 -11.86 -16.99
C ASN A 162 -0.71 -12.65 -17.50
N GLY A 163 -1.03 -12.56 -18.80
CA GLY A 163 -2.14 -13.29 -19.42
C GLY A 163 -3.52 -12.67 -19.21
N TYR A 164 -3.58 -11.40 -18.81
CA TYR A 164 -4.83 -10.67 -18.55
C TYR A 164 -5.01 -9.48 -19.49
N PHE A 165 -6.26 -9.05 -19.62
CA PHE A 165 -6.67 -7.84 -20.31
C PHE A 165 -7.37 -6.88 -19.34
N LEU A 166 -7.49 -5.60 -19.73
CA LEU A 166 -8.24 -4.61 -18.95
C LEU A 166 -9.69 -5.03 -18.68
N SER A 167 -10.30 -5.78 -19.61
CA SER A 167 -11.66 -6.30 -19.46
C SER A 167 -11.81 -7.26 -18.28
N ASP A 168 -10.73 -7.96 -17.93
CA ASP A 168 -10.71 -8.99 -16.88
C ASP A 168 -10.63 -8.39 -15.48
N LEU A 169 -10.22 -7.12 -15.37
CA LEU A 169 -10.14 -6.43 -14.09
C LEU A 169 -11.52 -6.31 -13.45
N SER A 170 -11.63 -6.67 -12.18
CA SER A 170 -12.75 -6.24 -11.34
C SER A 170 -12.56 -4.79 -10.92
N TYR A 171 -11.33 -4.42 -10.55
CA TYR A 171 -11.03 -3.09 -10.04
C TYR A 171 -9.68 -2.54 -10.53
N LEU A 172 -9.63 -1.23 -10.72
CA LEU A 172 -8.42 -0.46 -11.01
C LEU A 172 -8.23 0.61 -9.92
N ILE A 173 -7.04 0.64 -9.33
CA ILE A 173 -6.63 1.63 -8.32
C ILE A 173 -5.42 2.41 -8.85
N PHE A 174 -5.40 3.73 -8.65
CA PHE A 174 -4.23 4.55 -8.89
C PHE A 174 -4.23 5.83 -8.05
N ASN A 175 -3.05 6.43 -7.85
CA ASN A 175 -2.86 7.58 -6.98
C ASN A 175 -2.67 8.94 -7.62
N ASP A 176 -3.24 9.15 -8.80
CA ASP A 176 -3.35 10.49 -9.36
C ASP A 176 -4.79 11.00 -9.19
N SER A 177 -4.91 12.15 -8.53
CA SER A 177 -6.07 12.56 -7.72
C SER A 177 -7.05 13.46 -8.44
N THR A 178 -6.67 14.04 -9.58
CA THR A 178 -7.57 14.99 -10.21
C THR A 178 -8.66 14.22 -10.96
N ASP A 179 -9.93 14.60 -10.80
CA ASP A 179 -11.05 14.11 -11.60
C ASP A 179 -10.70 14.06 -13.10
N LYS A 180 -9.91 15.04 -13.55
CA LYS A 180 -9.42 15.11 -14.91
C LYS A 180 -8.51 13.94 -15.28
N VAL A 181 -7.58 13.55 -14.41
CA VAL A 181 -6.72 12.38 -14.65
C VAL A 181 -7.53 11.10 -14.56
N ILE A 182 -8.42 10.95 -13.58
CA ILE A 182 -9.30 9.79 -13.44
C ILE A 182 -10.17 9.61 -14.69
N ARG A 183 -10.89 10.66 -15.12
CA ARG A 183 -11.71 10.63 -16.35
C ARG A 183 -10.88 10.36 -17.59
N ASN A 184 -9.69 10.95 -17.69
CA ASN A 184 -8.80 10.65 -18.82
C ASN A 184 -8.34 9.19 -18.80
N ALA A 185 -8.08 8.62 -17.63
CA ALA A 185 -7.68 7.24 -17.48
C ALA A 185 -8.81 6.29 -17.90
N ILE A 186 -10.02 6.54 -17.38
CA ILE A 186 -11.27 5.88 -17.76
C ILE A 186 -11.44 5.90 -19.28
N ASN A 187 -11.36 7.09 -19.89
CA ASN A 187 -11.55 7.26 -21.33
C ASN A 187 -10.44 6.58 -22.16
N SER A 188 -9.18 6.64 -21.71
CA SER A 188 -8.04 6.09 -22.47
C SER A 188 -7.96 4.56 -22.38
N LEU A 189 -8.31 4.01 -21.22
CA LEU A 189 -8.34 2.56 -20.98
C LEU A 189 -9.66 1.92 -21.41
N ASN A 190 -10.68 2.73 -21.71
CA ASN A 190 -12.04 2.27 -21.95
C ASN A 190 -12.52 1.34 -20.82
N ILE A 191 -12.14 1.65 -19.58
CA ILE A 191 -12.55 0.91 -18.40
C ILE A 191 -13.80 1.56 -17.81
N PRO A 192 -14.82 0.78 -17.41
CA PRO A 192 -15.99 1.32 -16.73
C PRO A 192 -15.62 2.11 -15.47
N GLU A 193 -16.26 3.26 -15.25
CA GLU A 193 -15.98 4.15 -14.11
C GLU A 193 -16.24 3.47 -12.76
N ASP A 194 -17.21 2.55 -12.69
CA ASP A 194 -17.54 1.75 -11.51
C ASP A 194 -16.48 0.71 -11.14
N LYS A 195 -15.53 0.42 -12.03
CA LYS A 195 -14.34 -0.40 -11.72
C LYS A 195 -13.20 0.43 -11.14
N VAL A 196 -13.24 1.76 -11.21
CA VAL A 196 -12.17 2.60 -10.67
C VAL A 196 -12.45 2.89 -9.20
N LEU A 197 -11.53 2.48 -8.33
CA LEU A 197 -11.64 2.72 -6.89
C LEU A 197 -10.78 3.92 -6.50
N VAL A 198 -11.45 4.89 -5.86
CA VAL A 198 -10.82 6.08 -5.30
C VAL A 198 -11.01 6.11 -3.77
N ASN A 199 -10.12 6.79 -3.06
CA ASN A 199 -10.28 7.08 -1.65
C ASN A 199 -11.51 7.97 -1.45
N THR A 200 -12.34 7.63 -0.47
CA THR A 200 -13.64 8.26 -0.23
C THR A 200 -13.56 9.66 0.36
N ASP A 201 -12.45 10.04 0.98
CA ASP A 201 -12.38 11.26 1.81
C ASP A 201 -11.45 12.34 1.27
N LYS A 202 -10.40 11.94 0.54
CA LYS A 202 -9.44 12.86 -0.05
C LYS A 202 -8.99 12.33 -1.43
N PRO A 203 -8.64 13.21 -2.37
CA PRO A 203 -8.05 12.80 -3.63
C PRO A 203 -6.76 11.98 -3.39
N ILE A 204 -6.65 10.81 -4.03
CA ILE A 204 -5.46 9.94 -3.96
C ILE A 204 -4.28 10.67 -4.63
N SER A 205 -3.26 11.10 -3.90
CA SER A 205 -2.18 11.96 -4.45
C SER A 205 -0.78 11.38 -4.26
N LYS A 206 -0.59 10.57 -3.21
CA LYS A 206 0.68 9.94 -2.87
C LYS A 206 0.68 8.47 -3.28
N PRO A 207 1.86 7.89 -3.59
CA PRO A 207 1.99 6.46 -3.91
C PRO A 207 1.24 5.51 -2.95
N ILE A 208 1.27 5.80 -1.65
CA ILE A 208 0.62 4.97 -0.63
C ILE A 208 -0.91 5.04 -0.68
N ASP A 209 -1.48 6.14 -1.17
CA ASP A 209 -2.92 6.35 -1.10
C ASP A 209 -3.66 5.30 -1.98
N SER A 210 -2.97 4.71 -2.96
CA SER A 210 -3.45 3.51 -3.67
C SER A 210 -3.66 2.31 -2.74
N PHE A 211 -2.73 2.07 -1.81
CA PHE A 211 -2.86 1.01 -0.80
C PHE A 211 -3.88 1.38 0.28
N LEU A 212 -4.07 2.66 0.56
CA LEU A 212 -5.18 3.11 1.39
C LEU A 212 -6.54 2.83 0.74
N ALA A 213 -6.70 3.12 -0.54
CA ALA A 213 -7.93 2.80 -1.29
C ALA A 213 -8.18 1.28 -1.30
N LEU A 214 -7.11 0.48 -1.44
CA LEU A 214 -7.18 -0.97 -1.27
C LEU A 214 -7.66 -1.33 0.15
N ALA A 215 -7.12 -0.71 1.19
CA ALA A 215 -7.47 -0.97 2.59
C ALA A 215 -8.94 -0.66 2.91
N GLN A 216 -9.42 0.50 2.47
CA GLN A 216 -10.80 0.96 2.67
C GLN A 216 -11.81 0.02 2.01
N ASN A 217 -11.46 -0.56 0.87
CA ASN A 217 -12.34 -1.42 0.08
C ASN A 217 -12.13 -2.92 0.32
N TYR A 218 -11.11 -3.33 1.09
CA TYR A 218 -10.70 -4.72 1.22
C TYR A 218 -11.82 -5.67 1.64
N LYS A 219 -12.70 -5.20 2.54
CA LYS A 219 -13.87 -5.97 3.02
C LYS A 219 -14.90 -6.22 1.92
N ASN A 220 -15.02 -5.33 0.94
CA ASN A 220 -16.03 -5.35 -0.12
C ASN A 220 -15.66 -6.27 -1.29
N PHE A 221 -14.37 -6.60 -1.45
CA PHE A 221 -13.93 -7.50 -2.51
C PHE A 221 -14.47 -8.92 -2.32
N LYS A 222 -14.63 -9.62 -3.44
CA LYS A 222 -15.11 -10.99 -3.54
C LYS A 222 -13.99 -11.88 -4.05
N THR A 223 -14.09 -13.17 -3.75
CA THR A 223 -13.19 -14.18 -4.34
C THR A 223 -13.21 -14.08 -5.87
N ASN A 224 -12.04 -14.23 -6.47
CA ASN A 224 -11.69 -14.03 -7.88
C ASN A 224 -11.74 -12.57 -8.37
N ASP A 225 -11.87 -11.57 -7.48
CA ASP A 225 -11.70 -10.18 -7.91
C ASP A 225 -10.24 -9.93 -8.30
N LEU A 226 -10.05 -9.56 -9.56
CA LEU A 226 -8.76 -9.16 -10.10
C LEU A 226 -8.59 -7.65 -9.94
N ILE A 227 -7.60 -7.26 -9.13
CA ILE A 227 -7.35 -5.86 -8.77
C ILE A 227 -5.99 -5.45 -9.31
N TYR A 228 -5.99 -4.37 -10.08
CA TYR A 228 -4.77 -3.80 -10.61
C TYR A 228 -4.49 -2.44 -9.99
N ILE A 229 -3.31 -2.27 -9.43
CA ILE A 229 -2.87 -1.05 -8.78
C ILE A 229 -1.73 -0.44 -9.61
N LEU A 230 -1.91 0.80 -10.03
CA LEU A 230 -0.88 1.59 -10.70
C LEU A 230 -0.39 2.68 -9.74
N VAL A 231 0.90 2.67 -9.44
CA VAL A 231 1.50 3.61 -8.50
C VAL A 231 2.26 4.69 -9.25
N PHE A 232 1.91 5.94 -8.99
CA PHE A 232 2.46 7.14 -9.61
C PHE A 232 3.18 8.02 -8.59
N ARG A 233 4.12 8.82 -9.05
CA ARG A 233 4.69 9.95 -8.30
C ARG A 233 4.98 11.08 -9.26
N GLU A 234 4.48 12.29 -8.96
CA GLU A 234 4.66 13.47 -9.83
C GLU A 234 4.25 13.22 -11.31
N ARG A 235 3.23 12.39 -11.54
CA ARG A 235 2.74 11.94 -12.86
C ARG A 235 3.68 10.98 -13.61
N ILE A 236 4.64 10.39 -12.91
CA ILE A 236 5.53 9.33 -13.39
C ILE A 236 5.02 8.02 -12.83
N LEU A 237 4.72 7.04 -13.68
CA LEU A 237 4.43 5.69 -13.22
C LEU A 237 5.69 5.14 -12.56
N MET A 238 5.58 4.68 -11.32
CA MET A 238 6.64 4.06 -10.55
C MET A 238 6.65 2.55 -10.76
N GLY A 239 5.46 1.97 -10.83
CA GLY A 239 5.28 0.54 -11.00
C GLY A 239 3.82 0.14 -10.93
N SER A 240 3.60 -1.15 -11.01
CA SER A 240 2.28 -1.75 -10.91
C SER A 240 2.27 -2.98 -10.03
N PHE A 241 1.09 -3.28 -9.51
CA PHE A 241 0.86 -4.38 -8.60
C PHE A 241 -0.46 -5.04 -8.97
N LEU A 242 -0.40 -6.32 -9.36
CA LEU A 242 -1.55 -7.11 -9.76
C LEU A 242 -1.82 -8.16 -8.69
N LEU A 243 -3.04 -8.18 -8.16
CA LEU A 243 -3.47 -9.17 -7.18
C LEU A 243 -4.85 -9.75 -7.54
N GLU A 244 -5.08 -10.96 -7.06
CA GLU A 244 -6.36 -11.65 -7.13
C GLU A 244 -6.81 -11.99 -5.72
N ILE A 245 -8.07 -11.68 -5.39
CA ILE A 245 -8.63 -12.05 -4.09
C ILE A 245 -9.03 -13.52 -4.13
N GLU A 246 -8.49 -14.33 -3.23
CA GLU A 246 -8.87 -15.73 -3.02
C GLU A 246 -9.71 -15.90 -1.77
#